data_AF-A0A4R3Y2E6-F1
#
_entry.id   AF-A0A4R3Y2E6-F1
#
_cell.length_a   1.000
_cell.length_b   1.000
_cell.length_c   1.000
_cell.angle_alpha   90.00
_cell.angle_beta   90.00
_cell.angle_gamma   90.00
#
_symmetry.space_group_name_H-M   'P 1'
#
loop_
_entity.id
_entity.type
_entity.pdbx_description
1 polymer ?
#
loop_
_entity_poly.entity_id
_entity_poly.type
_entity_poly.pdbx_seq_one_letter_code
_entity_poly.pdbx_strand_id
1 'polypeptide(L)'
;MNILIDFDGTCVTHQFPQIGEEVGAAQVLRDLVKNGHNLILFTMRAEDCYLDEALDWFQKNKIKLYGINVNPEQHKFTRSPKAYGDLLIDDISLGIKKLHCHFNRPCVDWKWVSEELGKQGLLTAEQIKQYNFSMQGYL
;
A
#
# COMPACT_ATOMS: atom_id res chain seq x y z
N MET A 1 4.24 -2.94 -13.57
CA MET A 1 5.47 -2.71 -12.80
C MET A 1 5.37 -3.40 -11.45
N ASN A 2 6.48 -3.54 -10.73
CA ASN A 2 6.53 -4.07 -9.37
C ASN A 2 6.48 -2.89 -8.39
N ILE A 3 5.41 -2.77 -7.62
CA ILE A 3 5.19 -1.68 -6.67
C ILE A 3 5.35 -2.23 -5.26
N LEU A 4 6.29 -1.68 -4.51
CA LEU A 4 6.48 -1.96 -3.08
C LEU A 4 5.45 -1.12 -2.30
N ILE A 5 4.71 -1.77 -1.39
CA ILE A 5 3.64 -1.14 -0.62
C ILE A 5 3.85 -1.44 0.86
N ASP A 6 4.06 -0.41 1.67
CA ASP A 6 4.00 -0.54 3.13
C ASP A 6 2.55 -0.75 3.62
N PHE A 7 2.40 -1.23 4.86
CA PHE A 7 1.13 -1.55 5.47
C PHE A 7 0.70 -0.58 6.58
N ASP A 8 1.47 -0.45 7.67
CA ASP A 8 1.05 0.26 8.89
C ASP A 8 1.31 1.77 8.81
N GLY A 9 0.25 2.56 8.64
CA GLY A 9 0.32 3.99 8.33
C GLY A 9 0.11 4.26 6.83
N THR A 10 0.19 3.21 6.01
CA THR A 10 0.04 3.28 4.55
C THR A 10 -1.29 2.70 4.09
N CYS A 11 -1.55 1.40 4.29
CA CYS A 11 -2.81 0.76 3.91
C CYS A 11 -3.89 0.93 4.98
N VAL A 12 -3.45 0.97 6.24
CA VAL A 12 -4.28 1.16 7.43
C VAL A 12 -3.65 2.22 8.35
N THR A 13 -4.39 2.71 9.34
CA THR A 13 -3.81 3.55 10.39
C THR A 13 -2.75 2.78 11.18
N HIS A 14 -1.74 3.49 11.68
CA HIS A 14 -0.62 2.85 12.37
C HIS A 14 -1.02 2.45 13.80
N GLN A 15 -1.48 1.20 13.97
CA GLN A 15 -1.92 0.66 15.26
C GLN A 15 -1.21 -0.66 15.64
N PHE A 16 -0.02 -0.88 15.08
CA PHE A 16 0.78 -2.06 15.38
C PHE A 16 0.88 -2.29 16.92
N PRO A 17 0.64 -3.52 17.43
CA PRO A 17 0.53 -4.78 16.68
C PRO A 17 -0.84 -5.06 16.05
N GLN A 18 -1.89 -4.34 16.44
CA GLN A 18 -3.24 -4.52 15.88
C GLN A 18 -3.31 -4.04 14.41
N ILE A 19 -4.36 -4.47 13.70
CA ILE A 19 -4.69 -3.93 12.38
C ILE A 19 -5.52 -2.67 12.57
N GLY A 20 -5.02 -1.55 12.03
CA GLY A 20 -5.73 -0.28 12.07
C GLY A 20 -6.91 -0.20 11.11
N GLU A 21 -7.54 0.97 11.11
CA GLU A 21 -8.62 1.30 10.19
C GLU A 21 -8.09 1.56 8.77
N GLU A 22 -8.89 1.22 7.75
CA GLU A 22 -8.51 1.44 6.36
C GLU A 22 -8.42 2.94 6.02
N VAL A 23 -7.45 3.35 5.17
CA VAL A 23 -7.18 4.79 4.91
C VAL A 23 -7.40 5.25 3.45
N GLY A 24 -8.17 4.49 2.67
CA GLY A 24 -8.49 4.72 1.27
C GLY A 24 -7.61 3.96 0.26
N ALA A 25 -6.76 3.04 0.73
CA ALA A 25 -5.84 2.26 -0.09
C ALA A 25 -6.54 1.18 -0.95
N ALA A 26 -7.54 0.51 -0.39
CA ALA A 26 -7.94 -0.82 -0.86
C ALA A 26 -8.45 -0.82 -2.31
N GLN A 27 -9.27 0.16 -2.67
CA GLN A 27 -9.78 0.26 -4.05
C GLN A 27 -8.68 0.64 -5.05
N VAL A 28 -7.78 1.56 -4.67
CA VAL A 28 -6.66 1.99 -5.50
C VAL A 28 -5.73 0.81 -5.79
N LEU A 29 -5.37 0.03 -4.75
CA LEU A 29 -4.52 -1.15 -4.87
C LEU A 29 -5.17 -2.24 -5.74
N ARG A 30 -6.48 -2.49 -5.60
CA ARG A 30 -7.20 -3.42 -6.49
C ARG A 30 -7.07 -3.01 -7.95
N ASP A 31 -7.23 -1.72 -8.24
CA ASP A 31 -7.21 -1.24 -9.62
C ASP A 31 -5.79 -1.21 -10.20
N LEU A 32 -4.75 -0.96 -9.40
CA LEU A 32 -3.36 -1.19 -9.82
C LEU A 32 -3.11 -2.65 -10.24
N VAL A 33 -3.63 -3.62 -9.46
CA VAL A 33 -3.53 -5.05 -9.82
C VAL A 33 -4.29 -5.34 -11.12
N LYS A 34 -5.51 -4.82 -11.27
CA LYS A 34 -6.29 -4.98 -12.52
C LYS A 34 -5.60 -4.38 -13.73
N ASN A 35 -4.87 -3.28 -13.54
CA ASN A 35 -4.07 -2.63 -14.59
C ASN A 35 -2.76 -3.38 -14.90
N GLY A 36 -2.55 -4.58 -14.34
CA GLY A 36 -1.41 -5.44 -14.63
C GLY A 36 -0.14 -5.08 -13.85
N HIS A 37 -0.28 -4.38 -12.72
CA HIS A 37 0.83 -4.14 -11.81
C HIS A 37 0.90 -5.21 -10.72
N ASN A 38 2.12 -5.49 -10.29
CA ASN A 38 2.42 -6.43 -9.22
C ASN A 38 2.58 -5.64 -7.93
N LEU A 39 1.86 -6.02 -6.88
CA LEU A 39 2.02 -5.44 -5.56
C LEU A 39 2.90 -6.35 -4.70
N ILE A 40 3.97 -5.81 -4.14
CA ILE A 40 4.82 -6.50 -3.19
C ILE A 40 4.59 -5.82 -1.85
N LEU A 41 4.01 -6.55 -0.91
CA LEU A 41 3.90 -6.07 0.47
C LEU A 41 5.32 -5.89 1.01
N PHE A 42 5.67 -4.70 1.48
CA PHE A 42 6.98 -4.36 2.00
C PHE A 42 6.81 -3.73 3.38
N THR A 43 6.71 -4.59 4.40
CA THR A 43 6.35 -4.24 5.79
C THR A 43 7.38 -4.79 6.76
N MET A 44 7.44 -4.19 7.95
CA MET A 44 8.22 -4.73 9.08
C MET A 44 7.50 -5.89 9.81
N ARG A 45 6.23 -6.17 9.49
CA ARG A 45 5.56 -7.40 9.92
C ARG A 45 6.25 -8.61 9.30
N ALA A 46 6.39 -9.68 10.09
CA ALA A 46 7.09 -10.90 9.71
C ALA A 46 6.35 -12.15 10.23
N GLU A 47 6.77 -13.35 9.82
CA GLU A 47 6.15 -14.62 10.24
C GLU A 47 6.10 -14.75 11.78
N ASP A 48 7.10 -14.22 12.49
CA ASP A 48 7.18 -14.16 13.94
C ASP A 48 6.61 -12.87 14.54
N CYS A 49 5.99 -12.01 13.71
CA CYS A 49 5.60 -10.65 14.05
C CYS A 49 4.36 -10.18 13.26
N TYR A 50 3.20 -10.80 13.53
CA TYR A 50 1.86 -10.35 13.11
C TYR A 50 1.67 -10.12 11.59
N LEU A 51 2.36 -10.90 10.74
CA LEU A 51 2.23 -10.82 9.28
C LEU A 51 0.90 -11.39 8.78
N ASP A 52 0.43 -12.48 9.36
CA ASP A 52 -0.80 -13.15 8.91
C ASP A 52 -2.02 -12.21 8.96
N GLU A 53 -2.12 -11.35 9.97
CA GLU A 53 -3.20 -10.38 10.09
C GLU A 53 -3.19 -9.32 8.96
N ALA A 54 -1.99 -8.92 8.51
CA ALA A 54 -1.86 -8.04 7.35
C ALA A 54 -2.25 -8.77 6.06
N LEU A 55 -1.80 -10.02 5.87
CA LEU A 55 -2.17 -10.84 4.70
C LEU A 55 -3.69 -11.07 4.64
N ASP A 56 -4.31 -11.32 5.78
CA ASP A 56 -5.76 -11.42 5.96
C ASP A 56 -6.48 -10.16 5.48
N TRP A 57 -5.94 -8.97 5.79
CA TRP A 57 -6.51 -7.70 5.33
C TRP A 57 -6.47 -7.59 3.80
N PHE A 58 -5.35 -7.96 3.16
CA PHE A 58 -5.23 -7.98 1.69
C PHE A 58 -6.21 -8.98 1.06
N GLN A 59 -6.33 -10.18 1.64
CA GLN A 59 -7.25 -11.22 1.20
C GLN A 59 -8.72 -10.77 1.30
N LYS A 60 -9.14 -10.24 2.46
CA LYS A 60 -10.51 -9.72 2.69
C LYS A 60 -10.85 -8.60 1.72
N ASN A 61 -9.88 -7.75 1.39
CA ASN A 61 -10.02 -6.67 0.41
C ASN A 61 -9.87 -7.13 -1.04
N LYS A 62 -9.68 -8.42 -1.30
CA LYS A 62 -9.52 -9.01 -2.64
C LYS A 62 -8.37 -8.38 -3.44
N ILE A 63 -7.26 -8.08 -2.76
CA ILE A 63 -6.05 -7.54 -3.37
C ILE A 63 -5.03 -8.67 -3.47
N LYS A 64 -4.64 -9.01 -4.70
CA LYS A 64 -3.65 -10.06 -4.95
C LYS A 64 -2.25 -9.49 -4.75
N LEU A 65 -1.51 -10.03 -3.79
CA LEU A 65 -0.08 -9.78 -3.65
C LEU A 65 0.72 -10.65 -4.63
N TYR A 66 1.77 -10.06 -5.19
CA TYR A 66 2.78 -10.74 -6.00
C TYR A 66 3.90 -11.30 -5.13
N GLY A 67 4.30 -10.57 -4.09
CA GLY A 67 5.33 -11.00 -3.14
C GLY A 67 5.11 -10.38 -1.76
N ILE A 68 5.83 -10.91 -0.77
CA ILE A 68 5.77 -10.47 0.63
C ILE A 68 7.21 -10.27 1.11
N ASN A 69 7.58 -9.05 1.46
CA ASN A 69 8.90 -8.56 1.86
C ASN A 69 10.06 -8.85 0.90
N VAL A 70 9.77 -9.47 -0.24
CA VAL A 70 10.73 -9.83 -1.28
C VAL A 70 10.04 -9.83 -2.64
N ASN A 71 10.74 -9.40 -3.68
CA ASN A 71 10.28 -9.64 -5.04
C ASN A 71 10.54 -11.12 -5.39
N PRO A 72 9.53 -11.90 -5.80
CA PRO A 72 9.66 -13.32 -6.11
C PRO A 72 10.80 -13.65 -7.09
N GLU A 73 11.14 -12.73 -7.99
CA GLU A 73 12.11 -12.95 -9.06
C GLU A 73 13.51 -12.41 -8.74
N GLN A 74 13.69 -11.64 -7.66
CA GLN A 74 14.97 -10.93 -7.42
C GLN A 74 16.16 -11.88 -7.17
N HIS A 75 15.89 -13.07 -6.64
CA HIS A 75 16.90 -14.09 -6.39
C HIS A 75 17.63 -14.53 -7.67
N LYS A 76 17.04 -14.31 -8.84
CA LYS A 76 17.63 -14.64 -10.14
C LYS A 76 18.84 -13.76 -10.49
N PHE A 77 18.97 -12.59 -9.87
CA PHE A 77 20.03 -11.63 -10.19
C PHE A 77 20.73 -11.01 -8.98
N THR A 78 20.23 -11.18 -7.75
CA THR A 78 20.88 -10.66 -6.54
C THR A 78 20.52 -11.47 -5.29
N ARG A 79 21.37 -11.35 -4.26
CA ARG A 79 21.10 -11.83 -2.89
C ARG A 79 20.82 -10.68 -1.91
N SER A 80 20.63 -9.47 -2.43
CA SER A 80 20.32 -8.30 -1.62
C SER A 80 19.08 -8.54 -0.74
N PRO A 81 19.11 -8.16 0.54
CA PRO A 81 17.95 -8.26 1.42
C PRO A 81 16.89 -7.19 1.13
N LYS A 82 17.27 -6.10 0.43
CA LYS A 82 16.32 -5.05 0.02
C LYS A 82 15.41 -5.59 -1.09
N ALA A 83 14.09 -5.53 -0.88
CA ALA A 83 13.10 -5.87 -1.89
C ALA A 83 13.25 -4.98 -3.14
N TYR A 84 13.20 -5.59 -4.32
CA TYR A 84 13.31 -4.89 -5.60
C TYR A 84 11.94 -4.48 -6.16
N GLY A 85 11.76 -3.19 -6.45
CA GLY A 85 10.56 -2.67 -7.12
C GLY A 85 10.84 -1.34 -7.82
N ASP A 86 9.91 -0.96 -8.69
CA ASP A 86 9.98 0.22 -9.56
C ASP A 86 9.43 1.48 -8.86
N LEU A 87 8.54 1.30 -7.88
CA LEU A 87 7.90 2.34 -7.09
C LEU A 87 7.74 1.85 -5.63
N LEU A 88 7.86 2.75 -4.66
CA LEU A 88 7.57 2.50 -3.24
C LEU A 88 6.50 3.49 -2.77
N ILE A 89 5.45 2.98 -2.12
CA ILE A 89 4.43 3.79 -1.43
C ILE A 89 4.47 3.43 0.04
N ASP A 90 4.82 4.41 0.88
CA ASP A 90 5.16 4.18 2.29
C ASP A 90 5.03 5.49 3.10
N ASP A 91 4.42 5.44 4.29
CA ASP A 91 4.13 6.58 5.17
C ASP A 91 5.38 7.33 5.67
N ILE A 92 6.52 6.65 5.68
CA ILE A 92 7.82 7.23 6.05
C ILE A 92 8.64 7.68 4.83
N SER A 93 8.14 7.52 3.60
CA SER A 93 8.80 8.04 2.41
C SER A 93 8.85 9.56 2.41
N LEU A 94 10.04 10.13 2.17
CA LEU A 94 10.20 11.58 2.04
C LEU A 94 9.36 12.12 0.87
N GLY A 95 8.48 13.07 1.16
CA GLY A 95 7.65 13.73 0.16
C GLY A 95 6.27 13.11 -0.05
N ILE A 96 5.94 11.98 0.60
CA ILE A 96 4.58 11.45 0.57
C ILE A 96 3.64 12.40 1.33
N LYS A 97 2.48 12.73 0.73
CA LYS A 97 1.46 13.49 1.45
C LYS A 97 0.75 12.60 2.46
N LYS A 98 0.45 13.21 3.61
CA LYS A 98 -0.19 12.55 4.73
C LYS A 98 -1.35 13.37 5.23
N LEU A 99 -2.36 12.67 5.72
CA LEU A 99 -3.49 13.22 6.44
C LEU A 99 -3.22 13.13 7.93
N HIS A 100 -3.73 14.09 8.68
CA HIS A 100 -3.79 13.94 10.13
C HIS A 100 -4.84 12.88 10.45
N CYS A 101 -4.51 11.98 11.37
CA CYS A 101 -5.39 10.88 11.80
C CYS A 101 -5.42 10.96 13.33
N HIS A 102 -6.58 10.78 13.96
CA HIS A 102 -6.80 10.91 15.41
C HIS A 102 -5.88 9.98 16.21
N PHE A 103 -5.35 8.94 15.58
CA PHE A 103 -4.46 7.93 16.15
C PHE A 103 -2.98 8.37 16.14
N ASN A 104 -2.63 9.51 16.73
CA ASN A 104 -1.26 10.04 17.00
C ASN A 104 -0.24 10.14 15.84
N ARG A 105 -0.35 9.35 14.77
CA ARG A 105 0.52 9.28 13.61
C ARG A 105 -0.28 9.61 12.35
N PRO A 106 0.19 10.55 11.52
CA PRO A 106 -0.37 10.80 10.20
C PRO A 106 -0.31 9.55 9.32
N CYS A 107 -1.31 9.38 8.47
CA CYS A 107 -1.46 8.25 7.55
C CYS A 107 -1.44 8.74 6.09
N VAL A 108 -1.12 7.86 5.13
CA VAL A 108 -0.95 8.24 3.72
C VAL A 108 -2.24 8.83 3.13
N ASP A 109 -2.10 9.96 2.42
CA ASP A 109 -3.20 10.57 1.67
C ASP A 109 -3.43 9.83 0.35
N TRP A 110 -4.31 8.82 0.36
CA TRP A 110 -4.60 8.04 -0.85
C TRP A 110 -5.32 8.80 -1.95
N LYS A 111 -5.97 9.92 -1.63
CA LYS A 111 -6.52 10.79 -2.67
C LYS A 111 -5.38 11.38 -3.48
N TRP A 112 -4.42 12.00 -2.80
CA TRP A 112 -3.23 12.53 -3.45
C TRP A 112 -2.42 11.44 -4.16
N VAL A 113 -2.21 10.28 -3.54
CA VAL A 113 -1.49 9.15 -4.19
C VAL A 113 -2.19 8.72 -5.47
N SER A 114 -3.52 8.60 -5.47
CA SER A 114 -4.26 8.21 -6.67
C SER A 114 -4.12 9.21 -7.82
N GLU A 115 -4.08 10.52 -7.50
CA GLU A 115 -3.86 11.58 -8.48
C GLU A 115 -2.44 11.52 -9.07
N GLU A 116 -1.41 11.30 -8.25
CA GLU A 116 -0.02 11.16 -8.71
C GLU A 116 0.19 9.89 -9.56
N LEU A 117 -0.42 8.78 -9.17
CA LEU A 117 -0.43 7.54 -9.97
C LEU A 117 -1.13 7.76 -11.32
N GLY A 118 -2.20 8.56 -11.34
CA GLY A 118 -2.89 8.99 -12.56
C GLY A 118 -2.00 9.80 -13.50
N LYS A 119 -1.25 10.77 -12.96
CA LYS A 119 -0.28 11.57 -13.75
C LYS A 119 0.82 10.71 -14.38
N GLN A 120 1.20 9.62 -13.72
CA GLN A 120 2.17 8.65 -14.23
C GLN A 120 1.54 7.61 -15.19
N GLY A 121 0.23 7.62 -15.40
CA GLY A 121 -0.48 6.71 -16.29
C GLY A 121 -0.72 5.31 -15.72
N LEU A 122 -0.56 5.11 -14.40
CA LEU A 122 -0.80 3.83 -13.72
C LEU A 122 -2.29 3.63 -13.40
N LEU A 123 -3.05 4.72 -13.35
CA LEU A 123 -4.49 4.76 -13.13
C LEU A 123 -5.15 5.65 -14.20
N THR A 124 -6.37 5.29 -14.61
CA THR A 124 -7.14 6.13 -15.55
C THR A 124 -7.92 7.23 -14.82
N ALA A 125 -8.30 8.27 -15.54
CA ALA A 125 -9.14 9.35 -14.98
C ALA A 125 -10.51 8.83 -14.53
N GLU A 126 -11.05 7.80 -15.19
CA GLU A 126 -12.31 7.16 -14.84
C GLU A 126 -12.21 6.41 -13.51
N GLN A 127 -11.11 5.68 -13.29
CA GLN A 127 -10.84 4.99 -12.02
C GLN A 127 -10.76 6.00 -10.87
N ILE A 128 -9.99 7.07 -11.04
CA ILE A 128 -9.78 8.09 -10.00
C ILE A 128 -11.10 8.76 -9.59
N LYS A 129 -11.99 9.06 -10.56
CA LYS A 129 -13.30 9.66 -10.29
C LYS A 129 -14.25 8.75 -9.49
N GLN A 130 -14.02 7.44 -9.49
CA GLN A 130 -14.86 6.47 -8.77
C GLN A 130 -14.45 6.28 -7.32
N TYR A 131 -13.24 6.70 -6.94
CA TYR A 131 -12.75 6.53 -5.58
C TYR A 131 -13.49 7.44 -4.60
N ASN A 132 -13.94 6.86 -3.50
CA ASN A 132 -14.54 7.59 -2.41
C ASN A 132 -13.56 7.66 -1.23
N PHE A 133 -13.09 8.86 -0.94
CA PHE A 133 -12.19 9.14 0.19
C PHE A 133 -12.91 9.80 1.37
N SER A 134 -14.25 9.78 1.41
CA SER A 134 -15.03 10.43 2.48
C SER A 134 -14.70 9.90 3.88
N MET A 135 -14.26 8.65 3.97
CA MET A 135 -13.80 8.04 5.22
C MET A 135 -12.62 8.78 5.87
N GLN A 136 -11.81 9.47 5.08
CA GLN A 136 -10.67 10.26 5.58
C GLN A 136 -11.08 11.43 6.46
N GLY A 137 -12.34 11.89 6.38
CA GLY A 137 -12.86 12.91 7.30
C GLY A 137 -13.14 12.39 8.71
N TYR A 138 -13.12 11.07 8.91
CA TYR A 138 -13.38 10.40 10.19
C TYR A 138 -12.14 9.71 10.77
N LEU A 139 -11.05 9.63 9.99
CA LEU A 139 -9.74 9.13 10.42
C LEU A 139 -9.04 10.11 11.34
#